data_AF-A0A919LD23-F1
#
_entry.id   AF-A0A919LD23-F1
#
_cell.length_a   1.000
_cell.length_b   1.000
_cell.length_c   1.000
_cell.angle_alpha   90.00
_cell.angle_beta   90.00
_cell.angle_gamma   90.00
#
_symmetry.space_group_name_H-M   'P 1'
#
loop_
_entity.id
_entity.type
_entity.pdbx_description
1 polymer ?
#
loop_
_entity_poly.entity_id
_entity_poly.type
_entity_poly.pdbx_seq_one_letter_code
_entity_poly.pdbx_strand_id
1 'polypeptide(L)'
;MVNVLSSGAWTGVDVDAAQFSGLQTDRLAWGAVADDVKSAYVFEGCSTQVPLDGTPSVIGHFEHRNHVIPMPADPKFTADLTVTVAFGTNDKRTLGPLRFRHHETPNQSASPKDTVELEPVSFEQVVEVEGRWYDLLVQGFLQFGQITTHFISRENDDQPNIAELRVSFTPYQGEA
;
A
#
# COMPACT_ATOMS: atom_id res chain seq x y z
N MET A 1 12.48 -9.56 -17.90
CA MET A 1 11.49 -9.62 -16.81
C MET A 1 12.04 -10.48 -15.70
N VAL A 2 11.64 -10.25 -14.45
CA VAL A 2 12.00 -11.09 -13.30
C VAL A 2 10.76 -11.50 -12.52
N ASN A 3 10.80 -12.72 -11.97
CA ASN A 3 9.74 -13.22 -11.10
C ASN A 3 9.84 -12.52 -9.76
N VAL A 4 8.74 -11.91 -9.35
CA VAL A 4 8.57 -11.22 -8.07
C VAL A 4 7.48 -11.92 -7.29
N LEU A 5 7.79 -12.29 -6.04
CA LEU A 5 6.81 -12.66 -5.04
C LEU A 5 6.84 -11.59 -3.94
N SER A 6 5.71 -10.97 -3.66
CA SER A 6 5.59 -9.97 -2.62
C SER A 6 4.68 -10.41 -1.48
N SER A 7 4.87 -9.77 -0.33
CA SER A 7 4.01 -9.83 0.85
C SER A 7 4.19 -8.52 1.62
N GLY A 8 3.26 -8.15 2.49
CA GLY A 8 3.40 -6.93 3.27
C GLY A 8 2.75 -7.02 4.63
N ALA A 9 3.19 -6.14 5.51
CA ALA A 9 2.65 -5.97 6.85
C ALA A 9 2.56 -4.49 7.21
N TRP A 10 1.46 -4.11 7.84
CA TRP A 10 1.28 -2.78 8.41
C TRP A 10 2.10 -2.66 9.69
N THR A 11 3.15 -1.85 9.68
CA THR A 11 4.16 -1.85 10.74
C THR A 11 4.02 -0.72 11.75
N GLY A 12 3.25 0.32 11.45
CA GLY A 12 3.11 1.47 12.33
C GLY A 12 1.92 2.37 12.00
N VAL A 13 1.59 3.21 12.98
CA VAL A 13 0.69 4.37 12.85
C VAL A 13 1.29 5.54 13.63
N ASP A 14 0.99 6.79 13.24
CA ASP A 14 1.51 8.01 13.89
C ASP A 14 0.61 8.57 15.00
N VAL A 15 -0.47 7.86 15.32
CA VAL A 15 -1.43 8.14 16.41
C VAL A 15 -1.42 7.01 17.45
N ASP A 16 -2.32 7.05 18.44
CA ASP A 16 -2.40 6.00 19.47
C ASP A 16 -2.71 4.62 18.85
N ALA A 17 -1.69 3.76 18.82
CA ALA A 17 -1.77 2.41 18.27
C ALA A 17 -2.81 1.52 18.99
N ALA A 18 -3.23 1.85 20.21
CA ALA A 18 -4.28 1.10 20.92
C ALA A 18 -5.66 1.20 20.22
N GLN A 19 -5.85 2.17 19.33
CA GLN A 19 -7.07 2.31 18.52
C GLN A 19 -7.12 1.33 17.34
N PHE A 20 -6.00 0.65 17.06
CA PHE A 20 -5.82 -0.20 15.89
C PHE A 20 -5.68 -1.67 16.26
N SER A 21 -6.16 -2.56 15.40
CA SER A 21 -5.87 -4.00 15.42
C SER A 21 -5.12 -4.41 14.15
N GLY A 22 -4.28 -5.45 14.25
CA GLY A 22 -3.60 -6.04 13.09
C GLY A 22 -2.29 -5.35 12.65
N LEU A 23 -1.69 -4.54 13.52
CA LEU A 23 -0.28 -4.19 13.36
C LEU A 23 0.58 -5.47 13.27
N GLN A 24 1.61 -5.42 12.43
CA GLN A 24 2.47 -6.54 12.03
C GLN A 24 1.75 -7.64 11.23
N THR A 25 0.55 -7.38 10.70
CA THR A 25 -0.15 -8.28 9.77
C THR A 25 -0.46 -7.55 8.46
N ASP A 26 -1.02 -8.29 7.50
CA ASP A 26 -1.50 -7.79 6.21
C ASP A 26 -2.74 -6.89 6.32
N ARG A 27 -3.38 -6.82 7.49
CA ARG A 27 -4.61 -6.06 7.74
C ARG A 27 -4.46 -5.12 8.92
N LEU A 28 -4.63 -3.82 8.71
CA LEU A 28 -4.71 -2.80 9.76
C LEU A 28 -6.16 -2.31 9.87
N ALA A 29 -6.79 -2.46 11.04
CA ALA A 29 -8.19 -2.09 11.24
C ALA A 29 -8.38 -1.09 12.40
N TRP A 30 -9.36 -0.19 12.27
CA TRP A 30 -9.68 0.86 13.25
C TRP A 30 -11.18 1.05 13.43
N GLY A 31 -11.55 1.79 14.48
CA GLY A 31 -12.94 2.09 14.83
C GLY A 31 -13.41 1.36 16.10
N ALA A 32 -14.21 2.06 16.90
CA ALA A 32 -14.75 1.57 18.17
C ALA A 32 -16.01 0.70 17.97
N VAL A 33 -15.89 -0.32 17.12
CA VAL A 33 -16.95 -1.26 16.73
C VAL A 33 -16.41 -2.70 16.72
N ALA A 34 -17.29 -3.68 16.50
CA ALA A 34 -16.86 -5.08 16.34
C ALA A 34 -15.91 -5.22 15.13
N ASP A 35 -14.98 -6.18 15.19
CA ASP A 35 -13.85 -6.24 14.24
C ASP A 35 -14.27 -6.49 12.79
N ASP A 36 -15.41 -7.14 12.57
CA ASP A 36 -16.02 -7.44 11.27
C ASP A 36 -16.67 -6.22 10.60
N VAL A 37 -16.91 -5.14 11.34
CA VAL A 37 -17.48 -3.87 10.85
C VAL A 37 -16.51 -2.70 10.96
N LYS A 38 -15.26 -2.96 11.35
CA LYS A 38 -14.19 -1.94 11.39
C LYS A 38 -13.74 -1.55 10.00
N SER A 39 -13.52 -0.25 9.78
CA SER A 39 -12.73 0.20 8.64
C SER A 39 -11.32 -0.39 8.70
N ALA A 40 -10.75 -0.73 7.55
CA ALA A 40 -9.46 -1.40 7.51
C ALA A 40 -8.73 -1.21 6.20
N TYR A 41 -7.41 -1.22 6.26
CA TYR A 41 -6.56 -1.50 5.12
C TYR A 41 -6.20 -2.97 5.08
N VAL A 42 -6.19 -3.54 3.88
CA VAL A 42 -5.63 -4.87 3.62
C VAL A 42 -4.63 -4.75 2.49
N PHE A 43 -3.46 -5.36 2.66
CA PHE A 43 -2.47 -5.49 1.60
C PHE A 43 -2.27 -6.96 1.25
N GLU A 44 -2.63 -7.31 0.02
CA GLU A 44 -2.40 -8.64 -0.51
C GLU A 44 -1.21 -8.61 -1.47
N GLY A 45 -0.14 -9.32 -1.12
CA GLY A 45 0.98 -9.53 -2.03
C GLY A 45 0.59 -10.34 -3.27
N CYS A 46 1.47 -10.42 -4.26
CA CYS A 46 1.23 -11.19 -5.47
C CYS A 46 2.49 -11.89 -5.97
N SER A 47 2.30 -12.86 -6.87
CA SER A 47 3.36 -13.48 -7.65
C SER A 47 3.21 -13.03 -9.10
N THR A 48 4.18 -12.31 -9.64
CA THR A 48 4.11 -11.74 -10.99
C THR A 48 5.48 -11.68 -11.68
N GLN A 49 5.47 -11.29 -12.94
CA GLN A 49 6.68 -10.94 -13.69
C GLN A 49 6.74 -9.43 -13.88
N VAL A 50 7.85 -8.83 -13.49
CA VAL A 50 8.08 -7.39 -13.66
C VAL A 50 9.17 -7.14 -14.70
N PRO A 51 9.00 -6.18 -15.62
CA PRO A 51 10.05 -5.68 -16.48
C PRO A 51 11.01 -4.79 -15.69
N LEU A 52 12.23 -4.64 -16.21
CA LEU A 52 13.31 -3.86 -15.60
C LEU A 52 13.66 -2.62 -16.44
N ASP A 53 12.69 -2.14 -17.21
CA ASP A 53 12.82 -1.05 -18.19
C ASP A 53 12.08 0.23 -17.78
N GLY A 54 11.62 0.29 -16.52
CA GLY A 54 10.81 1.39 -15.99
C GLY A 54 9.30 1.22 -16.16
N THR A 55 8.82 0.17 -16.84
CA THR A 55 7.37 -0.04 -17.01
C THR A 55 6.68 -0.36 -15.67
N PRO A 56 5.63 0.38 -15.27
CA PRO A 56 4.92 0.14 -14.01
C PRO A 56 4.27 -1.25 -13.94
N SER A 57 4.55 -1.97 -12.86
CA SER A 57 4.07 -3.33 -12.61
C SER A 57 3.46 -3.46 -11.22
N VAL A 58 2.48 -4.34 -11.09
CA VAL A 58 1.82 -4.62 -9.80
C VAL A 58 2.78 -5.36 -8.88
N ILE A 59 2.80 -4.99 -7.60
CA ILE A 59 3.47 -5.75 -6.54
C ILE A 59 2.51 -6.13 -5.41
N GLY A 60 1.23 -5.88 -5.58
CA GLY A 60 0.20 -6.24 -4.61
C GLY A 60 -1.05 -5.43 -4.81
N HIS A 61 -2.08 -5.77 -4.04
CA HIS A 61 -3.36 -5.08 -4.02
C HIS A 61 -3.53 -4.41 -2.68
N PHE A 62 -3.97 -3.16 -2.73
CA PHE A 62 -4.38 -2.38 -1.58
C PHE A 62 -5.90 -2.32 -1.58
N GLU A 63 -6.52 -2.80 -0.51
CA GLU A 63 -7.94 -2.71 -0.24
C GLU A 63 -8.18 -1.73 0.90
N HIS A 64 -9.14 -0.83 0.73
CA HIS A 64 -9.69 -0.04 1.83
C HIS A 64 -11.14 -0.45 2.11
N ARG A 65 -11.33 -1.18 3.20
CA ARG A 65 -12.66 -1.46 3.75
C ARG A 65 -13.13 -0.20 4.44
N ASN A 66 -13.98 0.56 3.76
CA ASN A 66 -14.54 1.80 4.26
C ASN A 66 -15.95 1.51 4.80
N HIS A 67 -16.05 1.39 6.12
CA HIS A 67 -17.30 1.12 6.83
C HIS A 67 -17.72 2.33 7.67
N VAL A 68 -19.03 2.43 7.92
CA VAL A 68 -19.58 3.45 8.82
C VAL A 68 -19.11 3.15 10.25
N ILE A 69 -18.16 3.93 10.73
CA ILE A 69 -17.69 3.88 12.11
C ILE A 69 -18.02 5.18 12.85
N PRO A 70 -18.11 5.14 14.19
CA PRO A 70 -18.07 6.37 14.99
C PRO A 70 -16.81 7.16 14.66
N MET A 71 -16.96 8.47 14.44
CA MET A 71 -15.84 9.37 14.14
C MET A 71 -14.71 9.17 15.17
N PRO A 72 -13.50 8.77 14.74
CA PRO A 72 -12.37 8.59 15.65
C PRO A 72 -11.91 9.94 16.21
N ALA A 73 -11.17 9.90 17.33
CA ALA A 73 -10.57 11.10 17.89
C ALA A 73 -9.58 11.76 16.91
N ASP A 74 -8.87 10.93 16.15
CA ASP A 74 -7.90 11.32 15.13
C ASP A 74 -8.41 10.85 13.75
N PRO A 75 -9.24 11.64 13.04
CA PRO A 75 -9.73 11.30 11.70
C PRO A 75 -8.65 11.42 10.61
N LYS A 76 -7.42 11.80 10.99
CA LYS A 76 -6.27 11.89 10.11
C LYS A 76 -5.11 11.20 10.79
N PHE A 77 -4.56 10.20 10.12
CA PHE A 77 -3.41 9.46 10.60
C PHE A 77 -2.59 8.97 9.41
N THR A 78 -1.34 8.62 9.68
CA THR A 78 -0.46 7.94 8.74
C THR A 78 -0.35 6.48 9.13
N ALA A 79 -0.54 5.57 8.18
CA ALA A 79 -0.24 4.15 8.36
C ALA A 79 1.00 3.77 7.56
N ASP A 80 1.89 3.00 8.18
CA ASP A 80 3.12 2.53 7.58
C ASP A 80 2.94 1.08 7.10
N LEU A 81 3.19 0.83 5.81
CA LEU A 81 3.27 -0.51 5.23
C LEU A 81 4.72 -0.85 4.93
N THR A 82 5.13 -2.06 5.29
CA THR A 82 6.41 -2.64 4.87
C THR A 82 6.15 -3.81 3.93
N VAL A 83 6.75 -3.79 2.75
CA VAL A 83 6.58 -4.81 1.71
C VAL A 83 7.86 -5.62 1.58
N THR A 84 7.79 -6.93 1.74
CA THR A 84 8.88 -7.84 1.37
C THR A 84 8.71 -8.29 -0.06
N VAL A 85 9.73 -8.09 -0.88
CA VAL A 85 9.79 -8.51 -2.28
C VAL A 85 10.89 -9.56 -2.44
N ALA A 86 10.53 -10.73 -2.92
CA ALA A 86 11.45 -11.81 -3.27
C ALA A 86 11.64 -11.86 -4.78
N PHE A 87 12.90 -11.89 -5.21
CA PHE A 87 13.31 -12.04 -6.61
C PHE A 87 13.88 -13.44 -6.80
N GLY A 88 13.14 -14.31 -7.48
CA GLY A 88 13.51 -15.73 -7.56
C GLY A 88 13.47 -16.43 -6.19
N THR A 89 14.42 -17.35 -5.94
CA THR A 89 14.37 -18.25 -4.76
C THR A 89 15.11 -17.74 -3.52
N ASN A 90 16.14 -16.92 -3.67
CA ASN A 90 17.07 -16.63 -2.57
C ASN A 90 17.26 -15.14 -2.25
N ASP A 91 16.85 -14.22 -3.12
CA ASP A 91 17.02 -12.79 -2.86
C ASP A 91 15.71 -12.17 -2.37
N LYS A 92 15.76 -11.53 -1.20
CA LYS A 92 14.63 -10.83 -0.59
C LYS A 92 15.06 -9.44 -0.20
N ARG A 93 14.16 -8.48 -0.40
CA ARG A 93 14.31 -7.12 0.10
C ARG A 93 13.07 -6.71 0.86
N THR A 94 13.32 -5.97 1.93
CA THR A 94 12.27 -5.29 2.68
C THR A 94 12.24 -3.85 2.19
N LEU A 95 11.08 -3.42 1.70
CA LEU A 95 10.79 -2.08 1.22
C LEU A 95 9.89 -1.41 2.24
N GLY A 96 10.33 -0.31 2.83
CA GLY A 96 9.48 0.44 3.73
C GLY A 96 10.23 1.43 4.62
N PRO A 97 9.48 2.27 5.35
CA PRO A 97 8.01 2.31 5.32
C PRO A 97 7.47 3.00 4.05
N LEU A 98 6.42 2.43 3.46
CA LEU A 98 5.52 3.14 2.54
C LEU A 98 4.46 3.82 3.43
N ARG A 99 4.30 5.13 3.30
CA ARG A 99 3.43 5.92 4.18
C ARG A 99 2.12 6.29 3.51
N PHE A 100 1.02 5.92 4.16
CA PHE A 100 -0.35 6.13 3.70
C PHE A 100 -1.03 7.15 4.61
N ARG A 101 -1.20 8.38 4.14
CA ARG A 101 -1.92 9.43 4.86
C ARG A 101 -3.41 9.25 4.66
N HIS A 102 -4.09 8.82 5.71
CA HIS A 102 -5.52 8.64 5.75
C HIS A 102 -6.24 9.93 6.15
N HIS A 103 -7.42 10.14 5.58
CA HIS A 103 -8.37 11.14 6.04
C HIS A 103 -9.78 10.56 6.00
N GLU A 104 -10.31 10.29 7.19
CA GLU A 104 -11.70 9.91 7.44
C GLU A 104 -12.55 11.17 7.35
N THR A 105 -13.50 11.19 6.40
CA THR A 105 -14.36 12.35 6.17
C THR A 105 -15.63 12.27 7.01
N PRO A 106 -16.18 13.39 7.49
CA PRO A 106 -17.49 13.36 8.12
C PRO A 106 -18.57 12.83 7.16
N ASN A 107 -19.38 11.88 7.64
CA ASN A 107 -20.50 11.26 6.91
C ASN A 107 -21.71 12.20 6.71
N GLN A 108 -21.47 13.44 6.30
CA GLN A 108 -22.47 14.50 6.14
C GLN A 108 -22.94 14.70 4.68
N SER A 109 -22.38 13.96 3.74
CA SER A 109 -22.78 14.01 2.32
C SER A 109 -23.55 12.75 1.92
N ALA A 110 -24.23 12.79 0.77
CA ALA A 110 -24.95 11.62 0.24
C ALA A 110 -24.04 10.44 -0.14
N SER A 111 -22.72 10.66 -0.22
CA SER A 111 -21.71 9.63 -0.50
C SER A 111 -20.38 10.07 0.09
N PRO A 112 -20.17 9.94 1.42
CA PRO A 112 -18.90 10.29 2.03
C PRO A 112 -17.79 9.41 1.45
N LYS A 113 -16.60 9.99 1.35
CA LYS A 113 -15.46 9.39 0.67
C LYS A 113 -14.23 9.67 1.48
N ASP A 114 -13.59 8.62 1.94
CA ASP A 114 -12.27 8.76 2.53
C ASP A 114 -11.22 8.75 1.45
N THR A 115 -10.16 9.49 1.76
CA THR A 115 -9.02 9.64 0.87
C THR A 115 -7.77 9.10 1.53
N VAL A 116 -6.97 8.40 0.74
CA VAL A 116 -5.66 7.92 1.15
C VAL A 116 -4.62 8.47 0.19
N GLU A 117 -3.62 9.16 0.71
CA GLU A 117 -2.49 9.66 -0.07
C GLU A 117 -1.25 8.82 0.24
N LEU A 118 -0.63 8.26 -0.80
CA LEU A 118 0.65 7.55 -0.69
C LEU A 118 1.81 8.53 -0.90
N GLU A 119 2.69 8.63 0.09
CA GLU A 119 3.91 9.44 -0.02
C GLU A 119 4.83 8.88 -1.11
N PRO A 120 5.40 9.74 -1.99
CA PRO A 120 6.40 9.30 -2.97
C PRO A 120 7.61 8.68 -2.28
N VAL A 121 8.02 7.50 -2.72
CA VAL A 121 9.18 6.80 -2.18
C VAL A 121 9.89 5.95 -3.23
N SER A 122 11.21 5.93 -3.16
CA SER A 122 12.09 5.10 -3.98
C SER A 122 13.14 4.41 -3.11
N PHE A 123 13.64 3.28 -3.61
CA PHE A 123 14.66 2.46 -2.97
C PHE A 123 15.76 2.16 -3.97
N GLU A 124 17.01 2.37 -3.58
CA GLU A 124 18.16 2.11 -4.44
C GLU A 124 18.64 0.66 -4.33
N GLN A 125 19.21 0.12 -5.42
CA GLN A 125 19.87 -1.19 -5.43
C GLN A 125 19.01 -2.33 -4.84
N VAL A 126 17.73 -2.38 -5.22
CA VAL A 126 16.78 -3.36 -4.69
C VAL A 126 17.08 -4.77 -5.20
N VAL A 127 17.38 -4.93 -6.49
CA VAL A 127 17.65 -6.25 -7.07
C VAL A 127 18.83 -6.20 -8.02
N GLU A 128 19.66 -7.24 -7.97
CA GLU A 128 20.71 -7.48 -8.95
C GLU A 128 20.26 -8.54 -9.95
N VAL A 129 20.36 -8.22 -11.24
CA VAL A 129 20.00 -9.11 -12.33
C VAL A 129 21.12 -9.08 -13.35
N GLU A 130 21.73 -10.24 -13.60
CA GLU A 130 22.85 -10.37 -14.55
C GLU A 130 24.02 -9.39 -14.27
N GLY A 131 24.34 -9.18 -12.99
CA GLY A 131 25.44 -8.28 -12.59
C GLY A 131 25.08 -6.80 -12.58
N ARG A 132 23.80 -6.45 -12.74
CA ARG A 132 23.32 -5.07 -12.78
C ARG A 132 22.30 -4.81 -11.68
N TRP A 133 22.53 -3.75 -10.91
CA TRP A 133 21.60 -3.27 -9.88
C TRP A 133 20.45 -2.46 -10.47
N TYR A 134 19.28 -2.60 -9.85
CA TYR A 134 18.06 -1.89 -10.21
C TYR A 134 17.43 -1.22 -8.99
N ASP A 135 17.01 0.02 -9.17
CA ASP A 135 16.24 0.80 -8.21
C ASP A 135 14.76 0.47 -8.36
N LEU A 136 14.00 0.69 -7.29
CA LEU A 136 12.55 0.60 -7.27
C LEU A 136 11.96 1.97 -6.98
N LEU A 137 11.02 2.40 -7.81
CA LEU A 137 10.20 3.58 -7.57
C LEU A 137 8.75 3.15 -7.36
N VAL A 138 8.16 3.55 -6.24
CA VAL A 138 6.72 3.37 -6.00
C VAL A 138 5.96 4.40 -6.80
N GLN A 139 5.16 3.92 -7.76
CA GLN A 139 4.46 4.77 -8.73
C GLN A 139 3.12 5.26 -8.20
N GLY A 140 2.43 4.45 -7.38
CA GLY A 140 1.11 4.78 -6.84
C GLY A 140 0.12 3.64 -6.92
N PHE A 141 -1.15 3.99 -6.80
CA PHE A 141 -2.31 3.13 -6.99
C PHE A 141 -2.76 3.16 -8.44
N LEU A 142 -2.95 2.01 -9.09
CA LEU A 142 -3.75 1.93 -10.31
C LEU A 142 -5.23 1.82 -9.91
N GLN A 143 -5.96 2.92 -10.03
CA GLN A 143 -7.41 2.99 -9.80
C GLN A 143 -8.08 3.64 -11.01
N PHE A 144 -9.20 3.07 -11.48
CA PHE A 144 -9.93 3.58 -12.64
C PHE A 144 -9.08 3.75 -13.92
N GLY A 145 -8.07 2.88 -14.11
CA GLY A 145 -7.19 2.90 -15.27
C GLY A 145 -6.09 3.98 -15.23
N GLN A 146 -5.94 4.70 -14.11
CA GLN A 146 -4.90 5.72 -13.94
C GLN A 146 -4.05 5.42 -12.71
N ILE A 147 -2.73 5.65 -12.85
CA ILE A 147 -1.81 5.60 -11.72
C ILE A 147 -1.87 6.94 -11.00
N THR A 148 -2.13 6.91 -9.71
CA THR A 148 -2.29 8.09 -8.86
C THR A 148 -1.72 7.82 -7.46
N THR A 149 -1.23 8.86 -6.78
CA THR A 149 -0.89 8.76 -5.35
C THR A 149 -2.11 8.89 -4.45
N HIS A 150 -3.26 9.28 -5.00
CA HIS A 150 -4.50 9.50 -4.26
C HIS A 150 -5.48 8.37 -4.55
N PHE A 151 -5.80 7.60 -3.52
CA PHE A 151 -6.82 6.57 -3.54
C PHE A 151 -8.11 7.11 -2.94
N ILE A 152 -9.23 6.84 -3.62
CA ILE A 152 -10.56 7.26 -3.17
C ILE A 152 -11.36 6.00 -2.87
N SER A 153 -11.85 5.90 -1.63
CA SER A 153 -12.84 4.89 -1.24
C SER A 153 -14.21 5.51 -1.08
N ARG A 154 -15.24 4.79 -1.47
CA ARG A 154 -16.63 5.09 -1.13
C ARG A 154 -17.04 4.26 0.07
N GLU A 155 -17.79 4.86 0.97
CA GLU A 155 -18.39 4.16 2.11
C GLU A 155 -19.49 3.19 1.63
N ASN A 156 -19.50 1.95 2.15
CA ASN A 156 -20.53 0.93 1.87
C ASN A 156 -20.89 0.69 0.39
N ASP A 157 -19.94 0.84 -0.54
CA ASP A 157 -20.18 0.52 -1.95
C ASP A 157 -20.28 -1.01 -2.16
N ASP A 158 -21.15 -1.44 -3.07
CA ASP A 158 -21.28 -2.84 -3.48
C ASP A 158 -20.01 -3.34 -4.19
N GLN A 159 -19.21 -2.41 -4.73
CA GLN A 159 -17.89 -2.72 -5.29
C GLN A 159 -16.78 -2.48 -4.25
N PRO A 160 -15.83 -3.42 -4.12
CA PRO A 160 -14.75 -3.28 -3.15
C PRO A 160 -13.81 -2.13 -3.55
N ASN A 161 -13.43 -1.28 -2.59
CA ASN A 161 -12.43 -0.25 -2.84
C ASN A 161 -11.04 -0.90 -2.90
N ILE A 162 -10.64 -1.33 -4.09
CA ILE A 162 -9.36 -1.99 -4.34
C ILE A 162 -8.58 -1.21 -5.40
N ALA A 163 -7.27 -1.14 -5.24
CA ALA A 163 -6.33 -0.70 -6.26
C ALA A 163 -5.09 -1.57 -6.28
N GLU A 164 -4.41 -1.61 -7.41
CA GLU A 164 -3.10 -2.25 -7.50
C GLU A 164 -2.02 -1.27 -7.03
N LEU A 165 -1.10 -1.72 -6.18
CA LEU A 165 0.11 -0.98 -5.86
C LEU A 165 1.13 -1.20 -6.99
N ARG A 166 1.43 -0.14 -7.73
CA ARG A 166 2.33 -0.15 -8.88
C ARG A 166 3.71 0.36 -8.51
N VAL A 167 4.74 -0.32 -9.01
CA VAL A 167 6.15 0.11 -8.92
C VAL A 167 6.82 -0.03 -10.27
N SER A 168 7.93 0.66 -10.46
CA SER A 168 8.81 0.49 -11.63
C SER A 168 10.22 0.15 -11.18
N PHE A 169 10.89 -0.70 -11.95
CA PHE A 169 12.31 -1.00 -11.76
C PHE A 169 13.13 -0.33 -12.86
N THR A 170 14.15 0.42 -12.47
CA THR A 170 15.05 1.10 -13.41
C THR A 170 16.50 0.80 -13.07
N PRO A 171 17.41 0.72 -14.06
CA PRO A 171 18.80 0.48 -13.74
C PRO A 171 19.40 1.53 -12.81
N TYR A 172 20.11 1.09 -11.77
CA TYR A 172 20.84 1.96 -10.87
C TYR A 172 21.87 2.80 -11.66
N GLN A 173 21.94 4.09 -11.34
CA GLN A 173 22.83 5.06 -12.02
C GLN A 173 23.95 5.59 -11.10
N GLY A 174 24.04 5.13 -9.86
CA GLY A 174 25.11 5.55 -8.95
C GLY A 174 26.47 4.90 -9.25
N GLU A 175 27.50 5.36 -8.55
CA GLU A 175 28.85 4.79 -8.67
C GLU A 175 28.89 3.37 -8.09
N ALA A 176 29.66 2.50 -8.75
CA ALA A 176 29.80 1.07 -8.41
C ALA A 176 30.75 0.83 -7.23
#